data_AF-A0A453R7K1-F1
#
_entry.id   AF-A0A453R7K1-F1
#
_cell.length_a   1.000
_cell.length_b   1.000
_cell.length_c   1.000
_cell.angle_alpha   90.00
_cell.angle_beta   90.00
_cell.angle_gamma   90.00
#
_symmetry.space_group_name_H-M   'P 1'
#
loop_
_entity.id
_entity.type
_entity.pdbx_description
1 polymer ?
#
loop_
_entity_poly.entity_id
_entity_poly.type
_entity_poly.pdbx_seq_one_letter_code
_entity_poly.pdbx_strand_id
1 'polypeptide(L)'
;ITASHNPVGDNGVKIVDADGGMMSQAWEPFSDALANAPTPDALLQLVLQFAKDEGITLGGAHSAQVLLARDTRPTGEYLLDVATKGISAIVGSVALDMGILTTPQLHWMVRNKNRGLKASEADYFTQITESFRHLLELTPDDKGIDELNEKLIVDGANGIGGLKLEQIKPNLARLDILVRNSGKEGEGILNERCGADFVQKEKVLPLGFGPNDVGVR
;
A
#
# COMPACT_ATOMS: atom_id res chain seq x y z
N ILE A 1 2.02 2.21 -6.69
CA ILE A 1 1.88 1.34 -7.89
C ILE A 1 1.32 0.00 -7.44
N THR A 2 0.06 -0.28 -7.78
CA THR A 2 -0.65 -1.52 -7.44
C THR A 2 -1.97 -1.57 -8.18
N ALA A 3 -2.45 -2.78 -8.49
CA ALA A 3 -3.84 -3.02 -8.88
C ALA A 3 -4.62 -3.81 -7.81
N SER A 4 -4.18 -3.78 -6.54
CA SER A 4 -4.93 -4.36 -5.41
C SER A 4 -5.34 -5.82 -5.67
N HIS A 5 -6.65 -6.11 -5.70
CA HIS A 5 -7.22 -7.44 -5.88
C HIS A 5 -7.18 -7.98 -7.33
N ASN A 6 -6.80 -7.17 -8.31
CA ASN A 6 -6.75 -7.61 -9.70
C ASN A 6 -5.78 -8.80 -9.92
N PRO A 7 -5.95 -9.58 -11.00
CA PRO A 7 -5.00 -10.62 -11.40
C PRO A 7 -3.57 -10.10 -11.56
N VAL A 8 -2.57 -10.96 -11.38
CA VAL A 8 -1.13 -10.59 -11.39
C VAL A 8 -0.66 -9.87 -12.68
N GLY A 9 -1.32 -10.14 -13.82
CA GLY A 9 -1.01 -9.51 -15.10
C GLY A 9 -1.36 -8.02 -15.19
N ASP A 10 -2.28 -7.55 -14.36
CA ASP A 10 -2.69 -6.14 -14.31
C ASP A 10 -1.73 -5.30 -13.45
N ASN A 11 -1.77 -3.98 -13.59
CA ASN A 11 -1.21 -3.06 -12.61
C ASN A 11 -1.90 -1.70 -12.68
N GLY A 12 -1.55 -0.79 -11.79
CA GLY A 12 -2.13 0.54 -11.74
C GLY A 12 -1.31 1.53 -10.92
N VAL A 13 -1.68 2.79 -11.04
CA VAL A 13 -1.15 3.88 -10.22
C VAL A 13 -2.30 4.56 -9.48
N LYS A 14 -2.01 5.01 -8.27
CA LYS A 14 -2.93 5.79 -7.42
C LYS A 14 -2.12 6.93 -6.82
N ILE A 15 -2.77 8.06 -6.63
CA ILE A 15 -2.17 9.25 -6.03
C ILE A 15 -2.72 9.41 -4.62
N VAL A 16 -1.83 9.76 -3.69
CA VAL A 16 -2.12 9.97 -2.27
C VAL A 16 -1.84 11.44 -1.97
N ASP A 17 -2.83 12.14 -1.43
CA ASP A 17 -2.71 13.55 -1.06
C ASP A 17 -1.91 13.74 0.24
N ALA A 18 -1.52 14.99 0.51
CA ALA A 18 -0.59 15.34 1.59
C ALA A 18 -1.04 14.88 3.00
N ASP A 19 -2.35 14.75 3.23
CA ASP A 19 -2.92 14.27 4.49
C ASP A 19 -2.94 12.73 4.62
N GLY A 20 -2.51 12.02 3.58
CA GLY A 20 -2.60 10.56 3.45
C GLY A 20 -3.95 10.08 2.91
N GLY A 21 -4.82 10.98 2.45
CA GLY A 21 -6.06 10.68 1.76
C GLY A 21 -5.84 10.28 0.30
N MET A 22 -6.93 9.92 -0.37
CA MET A 22 -6.93 9.78 -1.83
C MET A 22 -6.79 11.17 -2.46
N MET A 23 -6.25 11.21 -3.69
CA MET A 23 -6.24 12.43 -4.49
C MET A 23 -7.64 13.07 -4.55
N SER A 24 -7.68 14.40 -4.42
CA SER A 24 -8.88 15.19 -4.66
C SER A 24 -9.56 14.81 -5.97
N GLN A 25 -10.87 14.55 -5.91
CA GLN A 25 -11.68 14.25 -7.09
C GLN A 25 -11.65 15.38 -8.13
N ALA A 26 -11.42 16.62 -7.71
CA ALA A 26 -11.27 17.75 -8.61
C ALA A 26 -10.07 17.61 -9.57
N TRP A 27 -9.07 16.79 -9.22
CA TRP A 27 -7.86 16.56 -10.01
C TRP A 27 -7.93 15.29 -10.87
N GLU A 28 -9.00 14.48 -10.73
CA GLU A 28 -9.22 13.28 -11.55
C GLU A 28 -9.38 13.62 -13.05
N PRO A 29 -10.16 14.65 -13.46
CA PRO A 29 -10.27 15.01 -14.88
C PRO A 29 -8.93 15.43 -15.49
N PHE A 30 -8.06 16.10 -14.73
CA PHE A 30 -6.72 16.46 -15.20
C PHE A 30 -5.85 15.21 -15.41
N SER A 31 -5.91 14.26 -14.48
CA SER A 31 -5.18 12.98 -14.60
C SER A 31 -5.63 12.18 -15.82
N ASP A 32 -6.95 12.14 -16.08
CA ASP A 32 -7.52 11.48 -17.26
C ASP A 32 -7.10 12.17 -18.56
N ALA A 33 -7.15 13.51 -18.61
CA ALA A 33 -6.69 14.27 -19.77
C ALA A 33 -5.18 14.07 -20.04
N LEU A 34 -4.36 14.02 -18.99
CA LEU A 34 -2.91 13.79 -19.10
C LEU A 34 -2.60 12.40 -19.67
N ALA A 35 -3.30 11.37 -19.19
CA ALA A 35 -3.14 9.99 -19.68
C ALA A 35 -3.59 9.81 -21.14
N ASN A 36 -4.56 10.59 -21.59
CA ASN A 36 -5.12 10.53 -22.94
C ASN A 36 -4.54 11.59 -23.92
N ALA A 37 -3.48 12.32 -23.52
CA ALA A 37 -2.88 13.34 -24.37
C ALA A 37 -2.34 12.71 -25.68
N PRO A 38 -2.78 13.19 -26.87
CA PRO A 38 -2.48 12.52 -28.14
C PRO A 38 -1.05 12.76 -28.62
N THR A 39 -0.39 13.81 -28.12
CA THR A 39 0.98 14.18 -28.50
C THR A 39 1.74 14.75 -27.30
N PRO A 40 3.08 14.71 -27.32
CA PRO A 40 3.90 15.36 -26.29
C PRO A 40 3.62 16.86 -26.13
N ASP A 41 3.35 17.58 -27.23
CA ASP A 41 3.00 19.00 -27.18
C ASP A 41 1.66 19.24 -26.49
N ALA A 42 0.65 18.41 -26.78
CA ALA A 42 -0.64 18.48 -26.11
C ALA A 42 -0.51 18.22 -24.61
N LEU A 43 0.30 17.22 -24.22
CA LEU A 43 0.63 16.93 -22.82
C LEU A 43 1.27 18.14 -22.14
N LEU A 44 2.25 18.77 -22.78
CA LEU A 44 2.91 19.96 -22.24
C LEU A 44 1.92 21.12 -22.05
N GLN A 45 1.06 21.37 -23.04
CA GLN A 45 0.04 22.43 -22.93
C GLN A 45 -0.94 22.16 -21.79
N LEU A 46 -1.36 20.90 -21.58
CA LEU A 46 -2.22 20.53 -20.45
C LEU A 46 -1.54 20.81 -19.12
N VAL A 47 -0.26 20.44 -18.96
CA VAL A 47 0.50 20.70 -17.72
C VAL A 47 0.65 22.20 -17.46
N LEU A 48 1.01 22.99 -18.47
CA LEU A 48 1.18 24.44 -18.34
C LEU A 48 -0.14 25.14 -18.02
N GLN A 49 -1.23 24.73 -18.66
CA GLN A 49 -2.55 25.30 -18.42
C GLN A 49 -3.04 24.95 -17.02
N PHE A 50 -2.90 23.68 -16.59
CA PHE A 50 -3.25 23.26 -15.24
C PHE A 50 -2.46 24.02 -14.17
N ALA A 51 -1.14 24.16 -14.37
CA ALA A 51 -0.31 24.92 -13.44
C ALA A 51 -0.74 26.39 -13.34
N LYS A 52 -1.15 27.00 -14.46
CA LYS A 52 -1.68 28.36 -14.47
C LYS A 52 -3.01 28.47 -13.72
N ASP A 53 -3.93 27.54 -13.97
CA ASP A 53 -5.28 27.58 -13.39
C ASP A 53 -5.27 27.33 -11.87
N GLU A 54 -4.41 26.42 -11.40
CA GLU A 54 -4.21 26.11 -9.98
C GLU A 54 -3.21 27.06 -9.28
N GLY A 55 -2.62 28.02 -10.00
CA GLY A 55 -1.62 28.94 -9.45
C GLY A 55 -0.31 28.28 -9.02
N ILE A 56 0.04 27.14 -9.61
CA ILE A 56 1.27 26.38 -9.33
C ILE A 56 2.45 27.05 -10.02
N THR A 57 3.45 27.45 -9.24
CA THR A 57 4.67 28.06 -9.76
C THR A 57 5.67 26.99 -10.19
N LEU A 58 5.99 26.94 -11.48
CA LEU A 58 7.01 26.03 -12.04
C LEU A 58 8.41 26.68 -12.06
N GLY A 59 9.46 25.87 -11.93
CA GLY A 59 10.85 26.33 -12.10
C GLY A 59 11.44 27.16 -10.96
N GLY A 60 10.79 27.15 -9.78
CA GLY A 60 11.27 27.85 -8.56
C GLY A 60 12.19 26.99 -7.68
N ALA A 61 12.65 27.58 -6.57
CA ALA A 61 13.52 26.91 -5.57
C ALA A 61 12.79 25.91 -4.66
N HIS A 62 11.47 25.77 -4.79
CA HIS A 62 10.67 24.85 -4.00
C HIS A 62 10.89 23.42 -4.49
N SER A 63 11.31 22.52 -3.59
CA SER A 63 11.43 21.11 -3.92
C SER A 63 10.10 20.39 -3.72
N ALA A 64 9.42 20.03 -4.80
CA ALA A 64 8.29 19.11 -4.72
C ALA A 64 8.84 17.71 -4.42
N GLN A 65 8.28 17.03 -3.42
CA GLN A 65 8.71 15.68 -3.05
C GLN A 65 7.55 14.71 -3.27
N VAL A 66 7.80 13.65 -4.02
CA VAL A 66 6.82 12.61 -4.34
C VAL A 66 7.35 11.28 -3.84
N LEU A 67 6.67 10.68 -2.86
CA LEU A 67 6.99 9.35 -2.37
C LEU A 67 6.36 8.31 -3.30
N LEU A 68 7.18 7.38 -3.79
CA LEU A 68 6.75 6.27 -4.63
C LEU A 68 6.91 4.95 -3.87
N ALA A 69 5.93 4.07 -4.00
CA ALA A 69 6.05 2.69 -3.55
C ALA A 69 5.25 1.76 -4.46
N ARG A 70 5.58 0.47 -4.42
CA ARG A 70 4.92 -0.56 -5.22
C ARG A 70 4.54 -1.80 -4.40
N ASP A 71 3.63 -2.59 -4.92
CA ASP A 71 3.40 -3.96 -4.46
C ASP A 71 4.40 -4.95 -5.11
N THR A 72 4.12 -6.24 -4.98
CA THR A 72 4.95 -7.35 -5.48
C THR A 72 4.73 -7.69 -6.96
N ARG A 73 3.93 -6.92 -7.71
CA ARG A 73 3.67 -7.22 -9.13
C ARG A 73 4.96 -7.15 -9.96
N PRO A 74 5.19 -8.08 -10.91
CA PRO A 74 6.39 -8.10 -11.75
C PRO A 74 6.60 -6.81 -12.55
N THR A 75 5.52 -6.20 -13.04
CA THR A 75 5.58 -4.93 -13.80
C THR A 75 5.88 -3.71 -12.93
N GLY A 76 5.90 -3.86 -11.60
CA GLY A 76 6.04 -2.77 -10.65
C GLY A 76 7.37 -2.02 -10.76
N GLU A 77 8.49 -2.71 -11.02
CA GLU A 77 9.81 -2.07 -11.17
C GLU A 77 9.87 -1.17 -12.39
N TYR A 78 9.37 -1.65 -13.52
CA TYR A 78 9.29 -0.86 -14.75
C TYR A 78 8.42 0.39 -14.57
N LEU A 79 7.23 0.23 -13.97
CA LEU A 79 6.33 1.35 -13.72
C LEU A 79 6.91 2.37 -12.73
N LEU A 80 7.70 1.92 -11.75
CA LEU A 80 8.39 2.78 -10.80
C LEU A 80 9.46 3.62 -11.49
N ASP A 81 10.25 3.02 -12.39
CA ASP A 81 11.23 3.75 -13.20
C ASP A 81 10.58 4.81 -14.10
N VAL A 82 9.48 4.45 -14.79
CA VAL A 82 8.74 5.41 -15.63
C VAL A 82 8.12 6.54 -14.80
N ALA A 83 7.51 6.23 -13.66
CA ALA A 83 6.98 7.25 -12.75
C ALA A 83 8.07 8.20 -12.24
N THR A 84 9.23 7.65 -11.88
CA THR A 84 10.41 8.43 -11.44
C THR A 84 10.84 9.41 -12.53
N LYS A 85 10.94 8.96 -13.79
CA LYS A 85 11.27 9.82 -14.93
C LYS A 85 10.23 10.92 -15.15
N GLY A 86 8.94 10.60 -15.04
CA GLY A 86 7.85 11.57 -15.16
C GLY A 86 7.94 12.68 -14.11
N ILE A 87 8.21 12.32 -12.85
CA ILE A 87 8.40 13.28 -11.76
C ILE A 87 9.65 14.13 -12.00
N SER A 88 10.78 13.50 -12.35
CA SER A 88 12.03 14.21 -12.61
C SER A 88 12.01 15.14 -13.82
N ALA A 89 11.02 15.00 -14.72
CA ALA A 89 10.82 15.94 -15.83
C ALA A 89 10.34 17.32 -15.36
N ILE A 90 9.75 17.43 -14.16
CA ILE A 90 9.34 18.71 -13.58
C ILE A 90 10.50 19.29 -12.75
N VAL A 91 11.06 20.41 -13.21
CA VAL A 91 12.18 21.09 -12.55
C VAL A 91 11.84 21.39 -11.09
N GLY A 92 12.73 20.96 -10.18
CA GLY A 92 12.56 21.10 -8.73
C GLY A 92 11.85 19.92 -8.07
N SER A 93 11.33 18.95 -8.82
CA SER A 93 10.68 17.78 -8.25
C SER A 93 11.66 16.64 -7.95
N VAL A 94 11.45 15.95 -6.84
CA VAL A 94 12.25 14.82 -6.37
C VAL A 94 11.33 13.63 -6.13
N ALA A 95 11.60 12.52 -6.81
CA ALA A 95 10.99 11.23 -6.52
C ALA A 95 11.79 10.51 -5.44
N LEU A 96 11.10 10.01 -4.41
CA LEU A 96 11.68 9.21 -3.35
C LEU A 96 11.10 7.80 -3.44
N ASP A 97 11.93 6.83 -3.83
CA ASP A 97 11.56 5.43 -3.83
C ASP A 97 11.56 4.89 -2.39
N MET A 98 10.36 4.53 -1.91
CA MET A 98 10.12 3.94 -0.60
C MET A 98 10.10 2.40 -0.66
N GLY A 99 10.33 1.82 -1.84
CA GLY A 99 10.45 0.39 -2.08
C GLY A 99 9.11 -0.33 -2.15
N ILE A 100 9.10 -1.56 -1.63
CA ILE A 100 7.94 -2.45 -1.66
C ILE A 100 7.15 -2.29 -0.37
N LEU A 101 5.95 -1.72 -0.47
CA LEU A 101 5.08 -1.39 0.65
C LEU A 101 3.63 -1.83 0.38
N THR A 102 2.89 -2.07 1.44
CA THR A 102 1.43 -2.10 1.38
C THR A 102 0.88 -0.70 1.07
N THR A 103 -0.32 -0.60 0.48
CA THR A 103 -0.96 0.70 0.25
C THR A 103 -1.12 1.51 1.54
N PRO A 104 -1.60 0.95 2.67
CA PRO A 104 -1.71 1.71 3.93
C PRO A 104 -0.37 2.26 4.46
N GLN A 105 0.74 1.52 4.26
CA GLN A 105 2.07 2.03 4.64
C GLN A 105 2.43 3.30 3.89
N LEU A 106 2.23 3.34 2.57
CA LEU A 106 2.51 4.56 1.79
C LEU A 106 1.62 5.72 2.23
N HIS A 107 0.31 5.49 2.44
CA HIS A 107 -0.61 6.51 2.95
C HIS A 107 -0.15 7.09 4.30
N TRP A 108 0.25 6.22 5.22
CA TRP A 108 0.77 6.63 6.53
C TRP A 108 2.08 7.43 6.41
N MET A 109 3.00 7.00 5.53
CA MET A 109 4.28 7.69 5.32
C MET A 109 4.08 9.08 4.75
N VAL A 110 3.20 9.25 3.75
CA VAL A 110 2.87 10.56 3.17
C VAL A 110 2.30 11.49 4.23
N ARG A 111 1.32 11.03 5.01
CA ARG A 111 0.73 11.81 6.10
C ARG A 111 1.77 12.27 7.13
N ASN A 112 2.65 11.37 7.56
CA ASN A 112 3.62 11.68 8.60
C ASN A 112 4.74 12.60 8.10
N LYS A 113 5.22 12.40 6.85
CA LYS A 113 6.18 13.33 6.24
C LYS A 113 5.66 14.75 6.17
N ASN A 114 4.41 14.94 5.75
CA ASN A 114 3.77 16.26 5.67
C ASN A 114 3.52 16.90 7.06
N ARG A 115 3.52 16.11 8.13
CA ARG A 115 3.46 16.58 9.52
C ARG A 115 4.84 16.82 10.16
N GLY A 116 5.93 16.65 9.39
CA GLY A 116 7.29 16.75 9.91
C GLY A 116 7.68 15.60 10.85
N LEU A 117 6.97 14.48 10.80
CA LEU A 117 7.22 13.31 11.64
C LEU A 117 8.12 12.28 10.93
N LYS A 118 8.69 11.37 11.72
CA LYS A 118 9.37 10.18 11.18
C LYS A 118 8.37 9.30 10.44
N ALA A 119 8.83 8.71 9.35
CA ALA A 119 7.97 8.02 8.39
C ALA A 119 8.71 6.87 7.69
N SER A 120 9.57 6.15 8.42
CA SER A 120 10.16 4.91 7.90
C SER A 120 9.22 3.73 8.09
N GLU A 121 9.50 2.61 7.42
CA GLU A 121 8.76 1.37 7.64
C GLU A 121 8.88 0.85 9.08
N ALA A 122 10.05 1.02 9.70
CA ALA A 122 10.24 0.66 11.11
C ALA A 122 9.35 1.51 12.04
N ASP A 123 9.20 2.81 11.74
CA ASP A 123 8.31 3.70 12.51
C ASP A 123 6.84 3.28 12.34
N TYR A 124 6.42 2.86 11.14
CA TYR A 124 5.07 2.33 10.89
C TYR A 124 4.80 1.08 11.74
N PHE A 125 5.74 0.13 11.74
CA PHE A 125 5.61 -1.09 12.54
C PHE A 125 5.59 -0.77 14.04
N THR A 126 6.48 0.10 14.51
CA THR A 126 6.53 0.52 15.91
C THR A 126 5.19 1.13 16.34
N GLN A 127 4.62 2.01 15.52
CA GLN A 127 3.34 2.62 15.85
C GLN A 127 2.23 1.57 16.00
N ILE A 128 2.15 0.58 15.10
CA ILE A 128 1.14 -0.47 15.15
C ILE A 128 1.35 -1.36 16.38
N THR A 129 2.57 -1.84 16.61
CA THR A 129 2.87 -2.78 17.70
C THR A 129 2.67 -2.14 19.06
N GLU A 130 3.10 -0.89 19.25
CA GLU A 130 2.91 -0.18 20.51
C GLU A 130 1.43 0.17 20.75
N SER A 131 0.70 0.59 19.71
CA SER A 131 -0.74 0.83 19.84
C SER A 131 -1.49 -0.44 20.20
N PHE A 132 -1.11 -1.57 19.60
CA PHE A 132 -1.69 -2.87 19.91
C PHE A 132 -1.36 -3.32 21.34
N ARG A 133 -0.10 -3.19 21.78
CA ARG A 133 0.32 -3.48 23.16
C ARG A 133 -0.49 -2.66 24.17
N HIS A 134 -0.61 -1.36 23.95
CA HIS A 134 -1.38 -0.48 24.83
C HIS A 134 -2.87 -0.85 24.88
N LEU A 135 -3.46 -1.27 23.76
CA LEU A 135 -4.84 -1.75 23.76
C LEU A 135 -5.00 -3.02 24.62
N LEU A 136 -4.04 -3.95 24.54
CA LEU A 136 -4.04 -5.18 25.32
C LEU A 136 -3.88 -4.90 26.83
N GLU A 137 -3.09 -3.90 27.22
CA GLU A 137 -2.91 -3.48 28.62
C GLU A 137 -4.19 -2.91 29.25
N LEU A 138 -5.11 -2.39 28.42
CA LEU A 138 -6.40 -1.88 28.87
C LEU A 138 -7.48 -2.97 28.93
N THR A 139 -7.19 -4.18 28.46
CA THR A 139 -8.14 -5.29 28.50
C THR A 139 -8.04 -5.99 29.86
N PRO A 140 -9.13 -6.09 30.63
CA PRO A 140 -9.07 -6.68 31.96
C PRO A 140 -8.69 -8.18 31.90
N ASP A 141 -7.88 -8.63 32.86
CA ASP A 141 -7.34 -10.01 32.96
C ASP A 141 -8.41 -11.05 33.39
N ASP A 142 -9.68 -10.65 33.50
CA ASP A 142 -10.82 -11.45 33.93
C ASP A 142 -11.29 -12.47 32.88
N LYS A 143 -10.86 -12.32 31.63
CA LYS A 143 -10.80 -13.41 30.65
C LYS A 143 -9.39 -13.98 30.68
N GLY A 144 -9.26 -15.22 31.17
CA GLY A 144 -7.96 -15.88 31.29
C GLY A 144 -7.12 -15.74 30.01
N ILE A 145 -5.81 -15.58 30.19
CA ILE A 145 -4.78 -15.44 29.13
C ILE A 145 -4.96 -16.43 27.96
N ASP A 146 -5.62 -17.57 28.20
CA ASP A 146 -5.93 -18.61 27.21
C ASP A 146 -6.99 -18.23 26.14
N GLU A 147 -7.93 -17.31 26.38
CA GLU A 147 -8.92 -16.93 25.34
C GLU A 147 -8.34 -16.01 24.24
N LEU A 148 -7.21 -15.33 24.50
CA LEU A 148 -6.51 -14.52 23.50
C LEU A 148 -5.38 -15.26 22.79
N ASN A 149 -4.84 -16.34 23.35
CA ASN A 149 -3.85 -17.20 22.70
C ASN A 149 -4.44 -18.10 21.61
N GLU A 150 -5.59 -17.74 21.05
CA GLU A 150 -6.19 -18.45 19.93
C GLU A 150 -5.35 -18.24 18.68
N LYS A 151 -5.01 -19.34 18.03
CA LYS A 151 -4.34 -19.35 16.74
C LYS A 151 -5.19 -18.59 15.71
N LEU A 152 -4.57 -17.62 15.05
CA LEU A 152 -5.14 -16.84 13.96
C LEU A 152 -4.44 -17.23 12.65
N ILE A 153 -5.19 -17.73 11.68
CA ILE A 153 -4.67 -18.08 10.36
C ILE A 153 -5.05 -16.97 9.38
N VAL A 154 -4.04 -16.26 8.87
CA VAL A 154 -4.24 -15.16 7.92
C VAL A 154 -3.84 -15.59 6.51
N ASP A 155 -4.78 -15.45 5.58
CA ASP A 155 -4.50 -15.56 4.14
C ASP A 155 -3.84 -14.26 3.64
N GLY A 156 -2.56 -14.33 3.30
CA GLY A 156 -1.77 -13.22 2.77
C GLY A 156 -1.99 -12.93 1.28
N ALA A 157 -2.85 -13.70 0.60
CA ALA A 157 -3.19 -13.56 -0.83
C ALA A 157 -1.99 -13.61 -1.80
N ASN A 158 -0.87 -14.18 -1.37
CA ASN A 158 0.44 -14.12 -2.01
C ASN A 158 0.91 -12.69 -2.31
N GLY A 159 0.45 -11.71 -1.52
CA GLY A 159 0.72 -10.29 -1.71
C GLY A 159 1.66 -9.71 -0.65
N ILE A 160 2.00 -8.43 -0.84
CA ILE A 160 2.90 -7.69 0.06
C ILE A 160 2.39 -7.66 1.52
N GLY A 161 1.08 -7.71 1.74
CA GLY A 161 0.49 -7.77 3.08
C GLY A 161 0.93 -9.00 3.87
N GLY A 162 0.99 -10.18 3.24
CA GLY A 162 1.49 -11.40 3.86
C GLY A 162 2.96 -11.27 4.27
N LEU A 163 3.80 -10.75 3.39
CA LEU A 163 5.22 -10.52 3.66
C LEU A 163 5.44 -9.53 4.81
N LYS A 164 4.68 -8.43 4.88
CA LYS A 164 4.79 -7.47 5.99
C LYS A 164 4.22 -8.02 7.30
N LEU A 165 3.17 -8.85 7.24
CA LEU A 165 2.64 -9.52 8.41
C LEU A 165 3.64 -10.51 9.00
N GLU A 166 4.34 -11.26 8.16
CA GLU A 166 5.43 -12.16 8.60
C GLU A 166 6.55 -11.40 9.33
N GLN A 167 6.82 -10.15 8.95
CA GLN A 167 7.83 -9.31 9.61
C GLN A 167 7.35 -8.77 10.96
N ILE A 168 6.09 -8.36 11.08
CA ILE A 168 5.58 -7.69 12.29
C ILE A 168 5.04 -8.68 13.34
N LYS A 169 4.57 -9.87 12.93
CA LYS A 169 3.93 -10.83 13.85
C LYS A 169 4.74 -11.21 15.09
N PRO A 170 6.10 -11.28 15.10
CA PRO A 170 6.85 -11.57 16.33
C PRO A 170 6.68 -10.49 17.41
N ASN A 171 6.27 -9.28 17.02
CA ASN A 171 6.05 -8.14 17.91
C ASN A 171 4.57 -7.98 18.32
N LEU A 172 3.68 -8.84 17.83
CA LEU A 172 2.26 -8.86 18.18
C LEU A 172 2.03 -9.89 19.28
N ALA A 173 2.46 -9.56 20.49
CA ALA A 173 2.31 -10.43 21.66
C ALA A 173 0.85 -10.84 21.88
N ARG A 174 0.65 -12.04 22.47
CA ARG A 174 -0.67 -12.65 22.70
C ARG A 174 -1.46 -13.04 21.44
N LEU A 175 -0.85 -13.03 20.24
CA LEU A 175 -1.45 -13.59 19.02
C LEU A 175 -0.53 -14.65 18.41
N ASP A 176 -1.02 -15.88 18.27
CA ASP A 176 -0.34 -16.93 17.49
C ASP A 176 -0.77 -16.82 16.02
N ILE A 177 0.00 -16.08 15.22
CA ILE A 177 -0.33 -15.79 13.81
C ILE A 177 0.38 -16.77 12.87
N LEU A 178 -0.42 -17.57 12.17
CA LEU A 178 0.01 -18.35 11.01
C LEU A 178 -0.38 -17.64 9.72
N VAL A 179 0.62 -17.21 8.94
CA VAL A 179 0.36 -16.64 7.61
C VAL A 179 0.42 -17.76 6.58
N ARG A 180 -0.63 -17.94 5.79
CA ARG A 180 -0.68 -18.79 4.59
C ARG A 180 -0.76 -17.91 3.35
N ASN A 181 -0.33 -18.42 2.20
CA ASN A 181 -0.24 -17.64 0.97
C ASN A 181 0.48 -16.31 1.25
N SER A 182 1.63 -16.37 1.91
CA SER A 182 2.31 -15.20 2.48
C SER A 182 2.95 -14.30 1.41
N GLY A 183 3.11 -14.82 0.18
CA GLY A 183 3.82 -14.15 -0.91
C GLY A 183 5.32 -14.45 -0.91
N LYS A 184 5.77 -15.39 -0.08
CA LYS A 184 7.12 -15.97 -0.19
C LYS A 184 7.26 -16.70 -1.53
N GLU A 185 8.48 -16.70 -2.04
CA GLU A 185 8.82 -17.36 -3.29
C GLU A 185 8.41 -18.85 -3.22
N GLY A 186 7.66 -19.30 -4.23
CA GLY A 186 7.19 -20.68 -4.35
C GLY A 186 5.86 -21.02 -3.66
N GLU A 187 5.23 -20.11 -2.90
CA GLU A 187 3.95 -20.39 -2.23
C GLU A 187 2.73 -20.29 -3.16
N GLY A 188 2.76 -19.40 -4.15
CA GLY A 188 1.66 -19.25 -5.11
C GLY A 188 1.69 -17.94 -5.89
N ILE A 189 0.62 -17.69 -6.64
CA ILE A 189 0.45 -16.48 -7.46
C ILE A 189 -0.45 -15.48 -6.73
N LEU A 190 -0.12 -14.19 -6.85
CA LEU A 190 -0.88 -13.07 -6.27
C LEU A 190 -2.37 -13.16 -6.62
N ASN A 191 -3.23 -13.17 -5.59
CA ASN A 191 -4.69 -13.26 -5.66
C ASN A 191 -5.24 -14.50 -6.41
N GLU A 192 -4.42 -15.51 -6.70
CA GLU A 192 -4.89 -16.70 -7.40
C GLU A 192 -5.62 -17.63 -6.43
N ARG A 193 -6.96 -17.68 -6.54
CA ARG A 193 -7.84 -18.53 -5.71
C ARG A 193 -7.67 -18.31 -4.20
N CYS A 194 -7.23 -17.13 -3.81
CA CYS A 194 -7.00 -16.71 -2.43
C CYS A 194 -7.23 -15.20 -2.30
N GLY A 195 -7.20 -14.70 -1.07
CA GLY A 195 -7.41 -13.30 -0.74
C GLY A 195 -8.87 -12.91 -0.53
N ALA A 196 -9.04 -11.72 0.05
CA ALA A 196 -10.34 -11.23 0.50
C ALA A 196 -11.39 -11.18 -0.63
N ASP A 197 -11.02 -10.69 -1.81
CA ASP A 197 -11.94 -10.54 -2.95
C ASP A 197 -12.46 -11.91 -3.45
N PHE A 198 -11.57 -12.90 -3.54
CA PHE A 198 -11.92 -14.27 -3.93
C PHE A 198 -12.90 -14.89 -2.95
N VAL A 199 -12.59 -14.87 -1.65
CA VAL A 199 -13.45 -15.45 -0.61
C VAL A 199 -14.81 -14.74 -0.57
N GLN A 200 -14.83 -13.41 -0.73
CA GLN A 200 -16.07 -12.63 -0.73
C GLN A 200 -16.96 -12.95 -1.95
N LYS A 201 -16.38 -13.01 -3.16
CA LYS A 201 -17.13 -13.21 -4.41
C LYS A 201 -17.55 -14.66 -4.61
N GLU A 202 -16.61 -15.58 -4.48
CA GLU A 202 -16.82 -17.00 -4.75
C GLU A 202 -17.49 -17.72 -3.57
N LYS A 203 -17.40 -17.15 -2.35
CA LYS A 203 -17.96 -17.73 -1.12
C LYS A 203 -17.45 -19.15 -0.85
N VAL A 204 -16.19 -19.40 -1.18
CA VAL A 204 -15.48 -20.66 -0.94
C VAL A 204 -14.21 -20.40 -0.12
N LEU A 205 -13.66 -21.48 0.43
CA LEU A 205 -12.37 -21.42 1.11
C LEU A 205 -11.25 -21.05 0.14
N PRO A 206 -10.31 -20.17 0.54
CA PRO A 206 -9.15 -19.87 -0.27
C PRO A 206 -8.20 -21.07 -0.36
N LEU A 207 -7.31 -21.05 -1.36
CA LEU A 207 -6.29 -22.06 -1.55
C LEU A 207 -5.45 -22.22 -0.27
N GLY A 208 -5.20 -23.47 0.14
CA GLY A 208 -4.47 -23.78 1.36
C GLY A 208 -5.32 -23.80 2.64
N PHE A 209 -6.64 -23.68 2.53
CA PHE A 209 -7.59 -23.81 3.65
C PHE A 209 -8.55 -24.98 3.43
N GLY A 210 -8.94 -25.66 4.51
CA GLY A 210 -9.78 -26.86 4.43
C GLY A 210 -10.54 -27.18 5.72
N PRO A 211 -11.19 -28.37 5.79
CA PRO A 211 -12.04 -28.76 6.93
C PRO A 211 -11.33 -28.75 8.29
N ASN A 212 -10.00 -28.96 8.31
CA ASN A 212 -9.21 -28.94 9.54
C ASN A 212 -9.05 -27.53 10.14
N ASP A 213 -9.37 -26.48 9.39
CA ASP A 213 -9.31 -25.10 9.83
C ASP A 213 -10.67 -24.59 10.36
N VAL A 214 -11.72 -25.42 10.30
CA VAL A 214 -13.06 -25.04 10.79
C VAL A 214 -13.02 -24.80 12.30
N GLY A 215 -13.48 -23.61 12.71
CA GLY A 215 -13.48 -23.20 14.12
C GLY A 215 -12.17 -22.57 14.59
N VAL A 216 -11.14 -22.50 13.74
CA VAL A 216 -9.95 -21.68 13.95
C VAL A 216 -10.23 -20.28 13.39
N ARG A 217 -9.73 -19.24 14.06
CA ARG A 217 -9.88 -17.85 13.61
C ARG A 217 -9.02 -17.55 12.39
#